data_AF-A0A3E0QC01-F1
#
_entry.id   AF-A0A3E0QC01-F1
#
_cell.length_a   1.000
_cell.length_b   1.000
_cell.length_c   1.000
_cell.angle_alpha   90.00
_cell.angle_beta   90.00
_cell.angle_gamma   90.00
#
_symmetry.space_group_name_H-M   'P 1'
#
loop_
_entity.id
_entity.type
_entity.pdbx_description
1 polymer ?
#
loop_
_entity_poly.entity_id
_entity_poly.type
_entity_poly.pdbx_seq_one_letter_code
_entity_poly.pdbx_strand_id
1 'polypeptide(L)'
;MIITQQRFKWTDTSTLSQWFIDGEANFYSNKYDKMLPVYALEDKDRDLHSYMTDAEVRKVKVHGETAIPYGKFRVIMSFSARFKKIMPEVIGVPGFSGIRIHNGSLVTHTEGCPLIGYKHHYMPDKDQFWVSQSRDCFAEIMSMLNIANEKEKMFLEIIK
;
A
#
# COMPACT_ATOMS: atom_id res chain seq x y z
N MET A 1 -12.56 -4.24 9.59
CA MET A 1 -11.71 -3.17 9.05
C MET A 1 -11.49 -3.36 7.57
N ILE A 2 -11.86 -2.36 6.78
CA ILE A 2 -11.55 -2.25 5.36
C ILE A 2 -10.64 -1.04 5.19
N ILE A 3 -9.50 -1.26 4.56
CA ILE A 3 -8.58 -0.22 4.11
C ILE A 3 -8.86 -0.04 2.63
N THR A 4 -9.51 1.05 2.25
CA THR A 4 -9.72 1.41 0.86
C THR A 4 -8.54 2.26 0.39
N GLN A 5 -7.75 1.73 -0.54
CA GLN A 5 -6.67 2.43 -1.23
C GLN A 5 -7.20 2.96 -2.57
N GLN A 6 -7.57 4.24 -2.59
CA GLN A 6 -8.09 4.90 -3.77
C GLN A 6 -6.96 5.57 -4.55
N ARG A 7 -6.68 5.07 -5.75
CA ARG A 7 -5.70 5.65 -6.67
C ARG A 7 -6.24 6.94 -7.26
N PHE A 8 -5.48 8.02 -7.20
CA PHE A 8 -5.94 9.31 -7.70
C PHE A 8 -4.94 10.02 -8.63
N LYS A 9 -3.68 9.56 -8.68
CA LYS A 9 -2.66 10.06 -9.60
C LYS A 9 -1.74 8.95 -10.08
N TRP A 10 -1.26 9.10 -11.31
CA TRP A 10 -0.38 8.16 -12.00
C TRP A 10 0.73 8.93 -12.70
N THR A 11 1.90 8.31 -12.80
CA THR A 11 3.00 8.69 -13.70
C THR A 11 3.42 7.48 -14.52
N ASP A 12 4.44 7.63 -15.37
CA ASP A 12 4.96 6.46 -16.10
C ASP A 12 5.67 5.44 -15.22
N THR A 13 6.03 5.82 -13.99
CA THR A 13 6.80 4.99 -13.05
C THR A 13 6.04 4.65 -11.77
N SER A 14 5.02 5.42 -11.42
CA SER A 14 4.46 5.40 -10.06
C SER A 14 2.97 5.63 -10.01
N THR A 15 2.37 5.15 -8.93
CA THR A 15 0.94 5.32 -8.66
C THR A 15 0.76 5.83 -7.25
N LEU A 16 -0.07 6.86 -7.09
CA LEU A 16 -0.33 7.49 -5.80
C LEU A 16 -1.80 7.31 -5.41
N SER A 17 -1.98 6.90 -4.17
CA SER A 17 -3.28 6.62 -3.58
C SER A 17 -3.48 7.35 -2.26
N GLN A 18 -4.73 7.60 -1.90
CA GLN A 18 -5.14 7.97 -0.54
C GLN A 18 -5.82 6.77 0.12
N TRP A 19 -5.60 6.59 1.41
CA TRP A 19 -6.26 5.57 2.21
C TRP A 19 -7.48 6.13 2.93
N PHE A 20 -8.51 5.30 2.97
CA PHE A 20 -9.67 5.44 3.83
C PHE A 20 -9.78 4.17 4.67
N ILE A 21 -10.00 4.29 5.98
CA ILE A 21 -10.13 3.12 6.84
C ILE A 21 -11.53 3.15 7.42
N ASP A 22 -12.32 2.13 7.05
CA ASP A 22 -13.75 2.05 7.32
C ASP A 22 -14.51 3.32 6.90
N GLY A 23 -14.05 3.97 5.81
CA GLY A 23 -14.64 5.18 5.23
C GLY A 23 -14.01 6.50 5.70
N GLU A 24 -13.19 6.49 6.76
CA GLU A 24 -12.58 7.71 7.30
C GLU A 24 -11.32 8.10 6.54
N ALA A 25 -11.22 9.36 6.12
CA ALA A 25 -10.14 9.87 5.25
C ALA A 25 -8.89 10.33 6.01
N ASN A 26 -9.02 10.59 7.32
CA ASN A 26 -7.95 11.11 8.17
C ASN A 26 -7.88 10.33 9.48
N PHE A 27 -6.67 10.26 10.04
CA PHE A 27 -6.35 9.47 11.23
C PHE A 27 -5.61 10.32 12.23
N TYR A 28 -5.96 10.18 13.50
CA TYR A 28 -5.29 10.91 14.56
C TYR A 28 -3.86 10.41 14.71
N SER A 29 -2.89 11.29 14.48
CA SER A 29 -1.48 11.01 14.77
C SER A 29 -1.14 11.54 16.15
N ASN A 30 -0.67 10.66 17.03
CA ASN A 30 -0.23 11.02 18.38
C ASN A 30 1.00 11.92 18.31
N LYS A 31 1.89 11.69 17.34
CA LYS A 31 3.13 12.47 17.20
C LYS A 31 2.85 13.92 16.80
N TYR A 32 1.84 14.15 15.97
CA TYR A 32 1.52 15.47 15.42
C TYR A 32 0.31 16.14 16.08
N ASP A 33 -0.37 15.43 16.99
CA ASP A 33 -1.56 15.86 17.71
C ASP A 33 -2.64 16.43 16.77
N LYS A 34 -2.92 15.71 15.68
CA LYS A 34 -3.94 16.09 14.70
C LYS A 34 -4.35 14.94 13.79
N MET A 35 -5.50 15.12 13.16
CA MET A 35 -5.98 14.25 12.06
C MET A 35 -5.13 14.47 10.80
N LEU A 36 -4.60 13.39 10.23
CA LEU A 36 -3.76 13.38 9.03
C LEU A 36 -4.26 12.37 8.00
N PRO A 37 -4.21 12.68 6.70
CA PRO A 37 -4.45 11.70 5.65
C PRO A 37 -3.29 10.72 5.56
N VAL A 38 -3.58 9.50 5.11
CA VAL A 38 -2.55 8.50 4.78
C VAL A 38 -2.52 8.31 3.27
N TYR A 39 -1.32 8.38 2.72
CA TYR A 39 -1.07 8.13 1.30
C TYR A 39 -0.29 6.83 1.12
N ALA A 40 -0.54 6.16 -0.01
CA ALA A 40 0.23 5.01 -0.45
C ALA A 40 0.89 5.28 -1.80
N LEU A 41 2.17 4.95 -1.91
CA LEU A 41 2.94 4.94 -3.14
C LEU A 41 3.14 3.50 -3.59
N GLU A 42 2.81 3.25 -4.84
CA GLU A 42 3.02 1.98 -5.53
C GLU A 42 3.83 2.21 -6.81
N ASP A 43 4.28 1.10 -7.42
CA ASP A 43 4.83 1.10 -8.76
C ASP A 43 3.81 1.54 -9.82
N LYS A 44 4.23 1.50 -11.10
CA LYS A 44 3.34 1.76 -12.24
C LYS A 44 2.10 0.86 -12.18
N ASP A 45 0.94 1.49 -12.28
CA ASP A 45 -0.32 0.81 -12.54
C ASP A 45 -0.34 0.31 -13.98
N ARG A 46 -0.62 -0.99 -14.14
CA ARG A 46 -0.70 -1.64 -15.45
C ARG A 46 -2.11 -2.14 -15.76
N ASP A 47 -3.11 -1.56 -15.09
CA ASP A 47 -4.53 -1.90 -15.25
C ASP A 47 -4.82 -3.40 -15.02
N LEU A 48 -4.18 -3.95 -14.00
CA LEU A 48 -4.40 -5.33 -13.58
C LEU A 48 -5.62 -5.41 -12.66
N HIS A 49 -6.38 -6.50 -12.75
CA HIS A 49 -7.58 -6.70 -11.95
C HIS A 49 -7.58 -8.05 -11.24
N SER A 50 -8.22 -8.12 -10.07
CA SER A 50 -8.32 -9.32 -9.24
C SER A 50 -9.07 -10.49 -9.88
N TYR A 51 -9.90 -10.24 -10.91
CA TYR A 51 -10.56 -11.30 -11.68
C TYR A 51 -9.65 -11.93 -12.74
N MET A 52 -8.48 -11.34 -13.01
CA MET A 52 -7.50 -11.92 -13.93
C MET A 52 -6.86 -13.16 -13.30
N THR A 53 -6.60 -14.15 -14.13
CA THR A 53 -5.84 -15.33 -13.75
C THR A 53 -4.37 -14.99 -13.51
N ASP A 54 -3.67 -15.85 -12.75
CA ASP A 54 -2.23 -15.75 -12.53
C ASP A 54 -1.44 -15.66 -13.85
N ALA A 55 -1.88 -16.39 -14.88
CA ALA A 55 -1.23 -16.40 -16.18
C ALA A 55 -1.43 -15.07 -16.94
N GLU A 56 -2.61 -14.47 -16.86
CA GLU A 56 -2.88 -13.15 -17.46
C GLU A 56 -2.06 -12.06 -16.77
N VAL A 57 -2.05 -12.04 -15.44
CA VAL A 57 -1.25 -11.07 -14.68
C VAL A 57 0.23 -11.19 -15.03
N ARG A 58 0.79 -12.41 -15.05
CA ARG A 58 2.22 -12.62 -15.34
C ARG A 58 2.66 -12.20 -16.74
N LYS A 59 1.74 -12.09 -17.71
CA LYS A 59 2.05 -11.58 -19.06
C LYS A 59 2.31 -10.07 -19.08
N VAL A 60 1.69 -9.33 -18.16
CA VAL A 60 1.74 -7.86 -18.12
C VAL A 60 2.65 -7.36 -17.00
N LYS A 61 2.70 -8.09 -15.88
CA LYS A 61 3.45 -7.75 -14.68
C LYS A 61 4.95 -7.73 -14.95
N VAL A 62 5.59 -6.61 -14.63
CA VAL A 62 7.04 -6.49 -14.49
C VAL A 62 7.40 -6.67 -13.01
N HIS A 63 8.28 -7.62 -12.72
CA HIS A 63 8.67 -7.94 -11.34
C HIS A 63 9.30 -6.71 -10.66
N GLY A 64 8.77 -6.34 -9.49
CA GLY A 64 9.25 -5.19 -8.72
C GLY A 64 8.86 -3.81 -9.26
N GLU A 65 8.12 -3.75 -10.37
CA GLU A 65 7.77 -2.50 -11.08
C GLU A 65 6.31 -2.52 -11.56
N THR A 66 5.43 -3.15 -10.79
CA THR A 66 3.99 -3.22 -11.10
C THR A 66 3.19 -3.14 -9.82
N ALA A 67 2.23 -2.21 -9.77
CA ALA A 67 1.33 -2.05 -8.64
C ALA A 67 0.41 -3.27 -8.46
N ILE A 68 -0.16 -3.43 -7.27
CA ILE A 68 -1.11 -4.51 -6.97
C ILE A 68 -2.34 -4.37 -7.88
N PRO A 69 -2.95 -5.45 -8.38
CA PRO A 69 -4.19 -5.39 -9.14
C PRO A 69 -5.32 -4.70 -8.37
N TYR A 70 -6.25 -4.05 -9.08
CA TYR A 70 -7.51 -3.58 -8.50
C TYR A 70 -8.33 -4.73 -7.93
N GLY A 71 -8.98 -4.51 -6.80
CA GLY A 71 -9.79 -5.54 -6.13
C GLY A 71 -9.66 -5.54 -4.61
N LYS A 72 -10.21 -6.58 -3.98
CA LYS A 72 -10.27 -6.71 -2.52
C LYS A 72 -9.50 -7.93 -2.05
N PHE A 73 -8.49 -7.69 -1.22
CA PHE A 73 -7.56 -8.70 -0.76
C PHE A 73 -7.55 -8.78 0.77
N ARG A 74 -7.24 -9.95 1.32
CA ARG A 74 -7.13 -10.14 2.76
C ARG A 74 -5.79 -9.58 3.25
N VAL A 75 -5.80 -8.84 4.36
CA VAL A 75 -4.58 -8.39 5.05
C VAL A 75 -4.39 -9.20 6.33
N ILE A 76 -3.24 -9.83 6.50
CA ILE A 76 -2.89 -10.58 7.72
C ILE A 76 -1.63 -10.02 8.37
N MET A 77 -1.48 -10.26 9.67
CA MET A 77 -0.22 -10.01 10.37
C MET A 77 0.61 -11.29 10.36
N SER A 78 1.74 -11.30 9.65
CA SER A 78 2.59 -12.50 9.51
C SER A 78 4.08 -12.15 9.65
N PHE A 79 4.91 -13.12 10.02
CA PHE A 79 6.35 -12.92 10.10
C PHE A 79 6.96 -12.69 8.71
N SER A 80 7.82 -11.67 8.58
CA SER A 80 8.59 -11.40 7.37
C SER A 80 10.06 -11.77 7.56
N ALA A 81 10.58 -12.66 6.72
CA ALA A 81 12.00 -13.00 6.72
C ALA A 81 12.91 -11.81 6.35
N ARG A 82 12.42 -10.90 5.49
CA ARG A 82 13.13 -9.68 5.07
C ARG A 82 13.26 -8.69 6.23
N PHE A 83 12.15 -8.36 6.88
CA PHE A 83 12.12 -7.36 7.95
C PHE A 83 12.41 -7.94 9.34
N LYS A 84 12.46 -9.28 9.46
CA LYS A 84 12.70 -10.04 10.70
C LYS A 84 11.73 -9.70 11.84
N LYS A 85 10.48 -9.42 11.48
CA LYS A 85 9.40 -9.09 12.43
C LYS A 85 8.03 -9.36 11.82
N ILE A 86 6.98 -9.32 12.64
CA ILE A 86 5.60 -9.35 12.17
C ILE A 86 5.32 -8.08 11.37
N MET A 87 4.74 -8.24 10.18
CA MET A 87 4.42 -7.19 9.24
C MET A 87 3.03 -7.44 8.63
N PRO A 88 2.30 -6.39 8.25
CA PRO A 88 1.07 -6.53 7.48
C PRO A 88 1.40 -7.10 6.09
N GLU A 89 0.70 -8.16 5.71
CA GLU A 89 0.85 -8.87 4.45
C GLU A 89 -0.48 -8.90 3.70
N VAL A 90 -0.43 -8.55 2.41
CA VAL A 90 -1.58 -8.66 1.51
C VAL A 90 -1.51 -10.03 0.83
N ILE A 91 -2.51 -10.87 1.07
CA ILE A 91 -2.56 -12.25 0.55
C ILE A 91 -3.68 -12.44 -0.47
N GLY A 92 -3.52 -13.45 -1.33
CA GLY A 92 -4.50 -13.79 -2.36
C GLY A 92 -4.47 -12.87 -3.57
N VAL A 93 -3.32 -12.25 -3.86
CA VAL A 93 -3.13 -11.35 -5.00
C VAL A 93 -2.63 -12.15 -6.21
N PRO A 94 -3.39 -12.25 -7.32
CA PRO A 94 -3.01 -13.05 -8.49
C PRO A 94 -1.68 -12.59 -9.08
N GLY A 95 -0.72 -13.50 -9.26
CA GLY A 95 0.60 -13.19 -9.81
C GLY A 95 1.56 -12.43 -8.87
N PHE A 96 1.22 -12.23 -7.59
CA PHE A 96 2.06 -11.61 -6.59
C PHE A 96 2.20 -12.48 -5.33
N SER A 97 3.28 -12.29 -4.59
CA SER A 97 3.55 -13.00 -3.34
C SER A 97 4.39 -12.13 -2.42
N GLY A 98 4.23 -12.30 -1.11
CA GLY A 98 5.06 -11.61 -0.12
C GLY A 98 4.86 -10.10 -0.06
N ILE A 99 3.73 -9.59 -0.55
CA ILE A 99 3.40 -8.15 -0.54
C ILE A 99 3.27 -7.68 0.91
N ARG A 100 4.05 -6.65 1.28
CA ARG A 100 3.98 -6.02 2.60
C ARG A 100 3.51 -4.58 2.48
N ILE A 101 2.75 -4.09 3.45
CA ILE A 101 2.61 -2.64 3.63
C ILE A 101 3.78 -2.20 4.51
N HIS A 102 4.57 -1.23 4.08
CA HIS A 102 5.73 -0.80 4.87
C HIS A 102 6.10 0.67 4.67
N ASN A 103 7.06 1.13 5.47
CA ASN A 103 7.65 2.44 5.28
C ASN A 103 8.66 2.42 4.11
N GLY A 104 8.71 3.53 3.38
CA GLY A 104 9.67 3.80 2.32
C GLY A 104 9.49 5.25 1.86
N SER A 105 10.10 5.64 0.74
CA SER A 105 9.92 7.01 0.24
C SER A 105 9.84 7.05 -1.26
N LEU A 106 10.81 6.44 -1.94
CA LEU A 106 10.87 6.42 -3.39
C LEU A 106 10.19 5.16 -3.93
N VAL A 107 9.74 5.24 -5.19
CA VAL A 107 9.19 4.10 -5.93
C VAL A 107 10.17 2.94 -5.94
N THR A 108 11.48 3.18 -6.07
CA THR A 108 12.49 2.11 -6.01
C THR A 108 12.55 1.34 -4.68
N HIS A 109 11.84 1.79 -3.64
CA HIS A 109 11.73 1.07 -2.36
C HIS A 109 10.48 0.17 -2.28
N THR A 110 9.56 0.23 -3.27
CA THR A 110 8.32 -0.56 -3.30
C THR A 110 8.64 -2.04 -3.53
N GLU A 111 9.36 -2.36 -4.62
CA GLU A 111 9.52 -3.71 -5.14
C GLU A 111 8.17 -4.46 -5.23
N GLY A 112 7.11 -3.80 -5.71
CA GLY A 112 5.73 -4.31 -5.74
C GLY A 112 4.93 -4.19 -4.44
N CYS A 113 5.51 -3.59 -3.39
CA CYS A 113 4.85 -3.36 -2.10
C CYS A 113 4.36 -1.91 -1.94
N PRO A 114 3.19 -1.66 -1.32
CA PRO A 114 2.72 -0.32 -1.00
C PRO A 114 3.57 0.35 0.09
N LEU A 115 4.03 1.58 -0.19
CA LEU A 115 4.73 2.42 0.79
C LEU A 115 3.80 3.47 1.35
N ILE A 116 3.65 3.55 2.67
CA ILE A 116 2.73 4.51 3.30
C ILE A 116 3.43 5.71 3.93
N GLY A 117 2.78 6.87 3.91
CA GLY A 117 3.26 8.11 4.52
C GLY A 117 2.17 9.17 4.70
N TYR A 118 2.42 10.16 5.57
CA TYR A 118 1.48 11.27 5.83
C TYR A 118 1.54 12.39 4.81
N LYS A 119 2.56 12.39 3.94
CA LYS A 119 2.72 13.37 2.87
C LYS A 119 3.16 12.68 1.60
N HIS A 120 2.77 13.25 0.47
CA HIS A 120 3.23 12.87 -0.85
C HIS A 120 3.75 14.09 -1.59
N HIS A 121 4.57 13.85 -2.60
CA HIS A 121 5.25 14.87 -3.39
C HIS A 121 5.44 14.34 -4.81
N TYR A 122 5.58 15.26 -5.78
CA TYR A 122 5.90 14.93 -7.16
C TYR A 122 7.33 15.35 -7.48
N MET A 123 8.08 14.51 -8.19
CA MET A 123 9.44 14.75 -8.67
C MET A 123 9.41 14.85 -10.21
N PRO A 124 9.35 16.06 -10.79
CA PRO A 124 9.21 16.25 -12.23
C PRO A 124 10.40 15.71 -13.04
N ASP A 125 11.61 15.73 -12.47
CA ASP A 125 12.85 15.27 -13.11
C ASP A 125 12.87 13.76 -13.38
N LYS A 126 12.07 13.01 -12.63
CA LYS A 126 12.00 11.54 -12.69
C LYS A 126 10.62 11.02 -13.07
N ASP A 127 9.67 11.92 -13.33
CA ASP A 127 8.25 11.60 -13.52
C ASP A 127 7.74 10.57 -12.50
N GLN A 128 7.95 10.86 -11.21
CA GLN A 128 7.60 9.94 -10.12
C GLN A 128 7.04 10.67 -8.91
N PHE A 129 6.18 9.99 -8.16
CA PHE A 129 5.80 10.40 -6.82
C PHE A 129 6.76 9.85 -5.76
N TRP A 130 6.77 10.49 -4.60
CA TRP A 130 7.39 9.93 -3.40
C TRP A 130 6.56 10.29 -2.15
N VAL A 131 6.68 9.46 -1.12
CA VAL A 131 6.02 9.68 0.19
C VAL A 131 7.02 10.03 1.27
N SER A 132 6.61 10.89 2.20
CA SER A 132 7.41 11.31 3.35
C SER A 132 6.67 11.12 4.66
N GLN A 133 7.39 11.25 5.79
CA GLN A 133 6.89 10.90 7.12
C GLN A 133 6.45 9.43 7.23
N SER A 134 7.03 8.56 6.41
CA SER A 134 6.62 7.16 6.27
C SER A 134 6.94 6.30 7.49
N ARG A 135 8.02 6.60 8.21
CA ARG A 135 8.36 5.88 9.45
C ARG A 135 7.32 6.11 10.55
N ASP A 136 6.90 7.37 10.72
CA ASP A 136 5.90 7.74 11.72
C ASP A 136 4.52 7.20 11.34
N CYS A 137 4.13 7.38 10.08
CA CYS A 137 2.89 6.82 9.54
C CYS A 137 2.85 5.30 9.69
N PHE A 138 3.90 4.60 9.30
CA PHE A 138 3.97 3.15 9.43
C PHE A 138 3.88 2.68 10.89
N ALA A 139 4.52 3.36 11.83
CA ALA A 139 4.47 2.97 13.25
C ALA A 139 3.04 3.05 13.81
N GLU A 140 2.32 4.14 13.52
CA GLU A 140 0.95 4.34 14.01
C GLU A 140 -0.05 3.41 13.30
N ILE A 141 0.08 3.24 11.98
CA ILE A 141 -0.74 2.29 11.22
C ILE A 141 -0.48 0.85 11.66
N MET A 142 0.77 0.45 11.88
CA MET A 142 1.11 -0.88 12.39
C MET A 142 0.42 -1.17 13.73
N SER A 143 0.38 -0.19 14.64
CA SER A 143 -0.31 -0.31 15.93
C SER A 143 -1.81 -0.55 15.73
N MET A 144 -2.45 0.26 14.89
CA MET A 144 -3.87 0.13 14.56
C MET A 144 -4.19 -1.25 13.94
N LEU A 145 -3.37 -1.72 12.99
CA LEU A 145 -3.57 -3.02 12.34
C LEU A 145 -3.40 -4.19 13.31
N ASN A 146 -2.47 -4.11 14.27
CA ASN A 146 -2.33 -5.14 15.30
C ASN A 146 -3.60 -5.23 16.16
N ILE A 147 -4.14 -4.10 16.60
CA ILE A 147 -5.38 -4.05 17.40
C ILE A 147 -6.56 -4.61 16.59
N ALA A 148 -6.67 -4.24 15.32
CA ALA A 148 -7.74 -4.74 14.45
C ALA A 148 -7.61 -6.26 14.21
N ASN A 149 -6.39 -6.78 14.03
CA ASN A 149 -6.13 -8.19 13.79
C ASN A 149 -6.60 -9.10 14.95
N GLU A 150 -6.58 -8.60 16.18
CA GLU A 150 -7.09 -9.33 17.36
C GLU A 150 -8.63 -9.40 17.40
N LYS A 151 -9.31 -8.48 16.71
CA LYS A 151 -10.76 -8.29 16.83
C LYS A 151 -11.52 -8.76 15.61
N GLU A 152 -10.93 -8.62 14.42
CA GLU A 152 -11.66 -8.81 13.18
C GLU A 152 -10.75 -9.07 11.96
N LYS A 153 -11.40 -9.39 10.84
CA LYS A 153 -10.72 -9.51 9.56
C LYS A 153 -10.51 -8.12 8.95
N MET A 154 -9.30 -7.91 8.46
CA MET A 154 -8.82 -6.75 7.71
C MET A 154 -8.77 -7.03 6.19
N PHE A 155 -9.16 -6.06 5.38
CA PHE A 155 -9.08 -6.15 3.92
C PHE A 155 -8.44 -4.89 3.34
N LEU A 156 -7.68 -5.05 2.26
CA LEU A 156 -7.21 -3.96 1.40
C LEU A 156 -8.05 -3.98 0.14
N GLU A 157 -8.80 -2.91 -0.10
CA GLU A 157 -9.62 -2.73 -1.30
C GLU A 157 -8.99 -1.62 -2.16
N ILE A 158 -8.51 -1.99 -3.34
CA ILE A 158 -7.82 -1.08 -4.25
C ILE A 158 -8.79 -0.68 -5.35
N ILE A 159 -9.05 0.63 -5.43
CA ILE A 159 -10.01 1.24 -6.37
C ILE A 159 -9.38 2.43 -7.11
N LYS A 160 -10.09 2.90 -8.12
CA LYS A 160 -9.80 4.12 -8.87
C LYS A 160 -10.67 5.28 -8.37
#